data_AF-A0A2M7V6M0-F1
#
_entry.id   AF-A0A2M7V6M0-F1
#
_cell.length_a   1.000
_cell.length_b   1.000
_cell.length_c   1.000
_cell.angle_alpha   90.00
_cell.angle_beta   90.00
_cell.angle_gamma   90.00
#
_symmetry.space_group_name_H-M   'P 1'
#
loop_
_entity.id
_entity.type
_entity.pdbx_description
1 polymer ?
#
loop_
_entity_poly.entity_id
_entity_poly.type
_entity_poly.pdbx_seq_one_letter_code
_entity_poly.pdbx_strand_id
1 'polypeptide(L)'
;MMNTFRGRTINELVLRALRPLIEFGEHTSSRNGDISVLFNVFMTLENPRSRHLNLIGRKNNIFAMIAETMWVMAGENNIDPFLTFFLPRARDFSDDEKTWRGGYGPRLYLYNQLDDALCVFEEEGIQSRKSVISIYMPELDTKESLQRVYHLEQTKDRPCNNMMHFFITPDKKFHMTVHQRSGDVIWGMGSINIFEWTFLQEFMLGEIQRRVDQEVTLGTYNHFVTNLHLYEFTSKQGYKVLQAEREQILDRLNTSALTFPVGVENNKLFFSWLVRVYNEAILSKETSLERMMKKIHAVFDLYFSDAYEDNLLFGYAVVVSAYICAKNGGADINVDINGFSEEFVSSVRDSAFRKFFLKGYDHKEKTFLHELTTSIIALQEDKEKVYGVDWKRFGLISSMFNVFRKFIRLKTMWEAGWVGDDTDDRRLDTLIDLMNYLILCELLHATLAPDIFGEVFPSVNLDYVSTDEKGFKLFCRTALLGHVDMDKCATHNTTELIGQIISIGEAHVEDWLSQVSSLAQQRKTGDGYSPGSSLDASDEAIRVRISVLYKMIELCVYAIERHASQYPESWKRFTNQHGLHIDPR
;
A
#
# COMPACT_ATOMS: atom_id res chain seq x y z
N MET A 1 -1.59 -33.79 5.68
CA MET A 1 -1.87 -32.94 4.49
C MET A 1 -0.96 -31.72 4.61
N MET A 2 -0.22 -31.36 3.56
CA MET A 2 0.67 -30.20 3.58
C MET A 2 -0.08 -29.00 2.97
N ASN A 3 -0.09 -27.87 3.67
CA ASN A 3 -0.70 -26.65 3.13
C ASN A 3 0.26 -26.04 2.11
N THR A 4 -0.19 -25.84 0.88
CA THR A 4 0.67 -25.29 -0.19
C THR A 4 0.12 -24.01 -0.75
N PHE A 5 0.92 -22.94 -0.74
CA PHE A 5 0.54 -21.66 -1.34
C PHE A 5 1.54 -21.26 -2.41
N ARG A 6 1.03 -20.69 -3.50
CA ARG A 6 1.85 -20.17 -4.59
C ARG A 6 1.40 -18.76 -4.92
N GLY A 7 2.33 -17.87 -5.20
CA GLY A 7 2.04 -16.53 -5.69
C GLY A 7 3.14 -16.06 -6.62
N ARG A 8 2.77 -15.31 -7.64
CA ARG A 8 3.72 -14.69 -8.56
C ARG A 8 4.47 -13.54 -7.90
N THR A 9 3.80 -12.82 -6.99
CA THR A 9 4.34 -11.72 -6.20
C THR A 9 4.21 -12.01 -4.70
N ILE A 10 4.96 -11.30 -3.86
CA ILE A 10 4.80 -11.40 -2.41
C ILE A 10 3.38 -11.03 -1.96
N ASN A 11 2.75 -10.07 -2.65
CA ASN A 11 1.39 -9.61 -2.37
C ASN A 11 0.38 -10.74 -2.55
N GLU A 12 0.46 -11.45 -3.68
CA GLU A 12 -0.38 -12.61 -3.94
C GLU A 12 -0.10 -13.76 -2.96
N LEU A 13 1.18 -14.04 -2.68
CA LEU A 13 1.57 -15.14 -1.80
C LEU A 13 1.07 -14.92 -0.36
N VAL A 14 1.27 -13.70 0.18
CA VAL A 14 0.83 -13.35 1.54
C VAL A 14 -0.69 -13.34 1.64
N LEU A 15 -1.41 -12.80 0.65
CA LEU A 15 -2.87 -12.84 0.61
C LEU A 15 -3.39 -14.30 0.66
N ARG A 16 -2.83 -15.18 -0.19
CA ARG A 16 -3.21 -16.59 -0.27
C ARG A 16 -2.87 -17.37 0.99
N ALA A 17 -1.81 -17.01 1.71
CA ALA A 17 -1.46 -17.60 2.99
C ALA A 17 -2.34 -17.09 4.15
N LEU A 18 -2.72 -15.80 4.13
CA LEU A 18 -3.55 -15.18 5.17
C LEU A 18 -4.96 -15.75 5.23
N ARG A 19 -5.59 -15.99 4.07
CA ARG A 19 -6.97 -16.50 4.00
C ARG A 19 -7.20 -17.77 4.83
N PRO A 20 -6.54 -18.91 4.55
CA PRO A 20 -6.78 -20.14 5.29
C PRO A 20 -6.29 -20.05 6.73
N LEU A 21 -5.31 -19.20 7.03
CA LEU A 21 -4.85 -18.96 8.39
C LEU A 21 -5.91 -18.25 9.24
N ILE A 22 -6.71 -17.37 8.62
CA ILE A 22 -7.84 -16.70 9.26
C ILE A 22 -9.08 -17.60 9.31
N GLU A 23 -9.39 -18.31 8.22
CA GLU A 23 -10.62 -19.10 8.10
C GLU A 23 -10.55 -20.46 8.82
N PHE A 24 -9.36 -21.09 8.86
CA PHE A 24 -9.20 -22.47 9.31
C PHE A 24 -8.02 -22.68 10.27
N GLY A 25 -7.30 -21.62 10.63
CA GLY A 25 -6.17 -21.75 11.54
C GLY A 25 -6.61 -22.16 12.94
N GLU A 26 -5.82 -23.04 13.57
CA GLU A 26 -6.09 -23.51 14.92
C GLU A 26 -5.72 -22.41 15.93
N HIS A 27 -6.59 -22.15 16.90
CA HIS A 27 -6.26 -21.21 17.97
C HIS A 27 -5.40 -21.87 19.04
N THR A 28 -4.25 -21.26 19.35
CA THR A 28 -3.34 -21.74 20.38
C THR A 28 -2.60 -20.59 21.05
N SER A 29 -2.13 -20.78 22.28
CA SER A 29 -1.33 -19.79 22.99
C SER A 29 0.16 -19.95 22.70
N SER A 30 0.89 -18.83 22.63
CA SER A 30 2.34 -18.81 22.46
C SER A 30 3.01 -17.91 23.52
N ARG A 31 4.36 -17.95 23.59
CA ARG A 31 5.15 -17.08 24.48
C ARG A 31 4.83 -15.59 24.29
N ASN A 32 4.52 -15.17 23.06
CA ASN A 32 4.35 -13.76 22.71
C ASN A 32 2.87 -13.37 22.54
N GLY A 33 1.93 -14.24 22.91
CA GLY A 33 0.49 -14.01 22.80
C GLY A 33 -0.24 -15.12 22.04
N ASP A 34 -1.57 -15.02 22.02
CA ASP A 34 -2.42 -15.97 21.31
C ASP A 34 -2.29 -15.83 19.79
N ILE A 35 -2.37 -16.97 19.12
CA ILE A 35 -2.17 -17.09 17.68
C ILE A 35 -3.26 -17.94 17.03
N SER A 36 -3.54 -17.65 15.77
CA SER A 36 -4.10 -18.62 14.82
C SER A 36 -2.96 -19.27 14.04
N VAL A 37 -2.94 -20.60 13.88
CA VAL A 37 -1.81 -21.33 13.28
C VAL A 37 -2.22 -22.33 12.19
N LEU A 38 -1.38 -22.43 11.16
CA LEU A 38 -1.32 -23.54 10.22
C LEU A 38 0.02 -24.25 10.36
N PHE A 39 -0.01 -25.58 10.45
CA PHE A 39 1.20 -26.40 10.50
C PHE A 39 1.64 -26.87 9.12
N ASN A 40 2.96 -27.02 8.96
CA ASN A 40 3.62 -27.58 7.78
C ASN A 40 3.14 -26.92 6.48
N VAL A 41 3.44 -25.63 6.36
CA VAL A 41 3.09 -24.81 5.20
C VAL A 41 4.28 -24.74 4.24
N PHE A 42 4.05 -24.99 2.96
CA PHE A 42 5.03 -24.81 1.90
C PHE A 42 4.58 -23.71 0.95
N MET A 43 5.39 -22.67 0.83
CA MET A 43 5.10 -21.48 0.01
C MET A 43 6.07 -21.39 -1.15
N THR A 44 5.57 -21.02 -2.33
CA THR A 44 6.39 -20.75 -3.51
C THR A 44 6.12 -19.34 -4.02
N LEU A 45 7.17 -18.53 -4.10
CA LEU A 45 7.17 -17.25 -4.81
C LEU A 45 7.77 -17.46 -6.21
N GLU A 46 6.94 -17.28 -7.24
CA GLU A 46 7.31 -17.61 -8.62
C GLU A 46 8.22 -16.56 -9.26
N ASN A 47 8.06 -15.28 -8.88
CA ASN A 47 9.00 -14.21 -9.22
C ASN A 47 9.64 -13.64 -7.95
N PRO A 48 10.80 -14.17 -7.52
CA PRO A 48 11.49 -13.70 -6.31
C PRO A 48 11.84 -12.20 -6.32
N ARG A 49 11.90 -11.56 -7.50
CA ARG A 49 12.13 -10.11 -7.60
C ARG A 49 10.97 -9.27 -7.09
N SER A 50 9.75 -9.79 -7.16
CA SER A 50 8.51 -9.07 -6.77
C SER A 50 8.27 -9.23 -5.26
N ARG A 51 9.21 -8.68 -4.48
CA ARG A 51 9.35 -8.86 -3.03
C ARG A 51 8.86 -7.68 -2.20
N HIS A 52 8.32 -6.63 -2.81
CA HIS A 52 7.86 -5.44 -2.09
C HIS A 52 6.38 -5.57 -1.73
N LEU A 53 6.13 -5.90 -0.46
CA LEU A 53 4.78 -6.01 0.08
C LEU A 53 4.10 -4.64 0.13
N ASN A 54 2.98 -4.52 -0.59
CA ASN A 54 2.11 -3.35 -0.70
C ASN A 54 0.63 -3.77 -0.80
N LEU A 55 0.11 -4.44 0.23
CA LEU A 55 -1.30 -4.80 0.33
C LEU A 55 -2.10 -3.72 1.06
N ILE A 56 -3.26 -3.35 0.52
CA ILE A 56 -4.23 -2.47 1.18
C ILE A 56 -4.62 -3.11 2.51
N GLY A 57 -4.52 -2.33 3.60
CA GLY A 57 -4.77 -2.80 4.96
C GLY A 57 -3.54 -3.34 5.72
N ARG A 58 -2.43 -3.62 5.03
CA ARG A 58 -1.17 -4.09 5.62
C ARG A 58 -0.15 -2.96 5.75
N LYS A 59 0.20 -2.59 6.99
CA LYS A 59 1.22 -1.54 7.25
C LYS A 59 2.65 -2.08 7.13
N ASN A 60 3.21 -2.11 5.94
CA ASN A 60 4.59 -2.53 5.72
C ASN A 60 5.58 -1.36 5.88
N ASN A 61 6.75 -1.62 6.47
CA ASN A 61 7.84 -0.63 6.56
C ASN A 61 8.99 -1.04 5.63
N ILE A 62 8.88 -0.67 4.36
CA ILE A 62 9.88 -1.00 3.34
C ILE A 62 11.29 -0.49 3.69
N PHE A 63 11.39 0.69 4.32
CA PHE A 63 12.69 1.27 4.71
C PHE A 63 13.40 0.40 5.75
N ALA A 64 12.65 -0.14 6.71
CA ALA A 64 13.20 -1.08 7.68
C ALA A 64 13.60 -2.40 7.04
N MET A 65 12.79 -2.94 6.11
CA MET A 65 13.15 -4.20 5.43
C MET A 65 14.45 -4.07 4.63
N ILE A 66 14.62 -2.97 3.89
CA ILE A 66 15.83 -2.68 3.14
C ILE A 66 17.03 -2.51 4.10
N ALA A 67 16.88 -1.69 5.15
CA ALA A 67 17.94 -1.44 6.10
C ALA A 67 18.38 -2.71 6.85
N GLU A 68 17.44 -3.53 7.31
CA GLU A 68 17.72 -4.81 7.97
C GLU A 68 18.41 -5.79 7.03
N THR A 69 17.99 -5.84 5.76
CA THR A 69 18.68 -6.66 4.74
C THR A 69 20.11 -6.19 4.52
N MET A 70 20.36 -4.87 4.42
CA MET A 70 21.73 -4.33 4.31
C MET A 70 22.57 -4.67 5.55
N TRP A 71 21.98 -4.65 6.74
CA TRP A 71 22.64 -5.05 7.99
C TRP A 71 22.98 -6.55 8.01
N VAL A 72 22.06 -7.42 7.57
CA VAL A 72 22.32 -8.86 7.40
C VAL A 72 23.44 -9.10 6.39
N MET A 73 23.39 -8.44 5.22
CA MET A 73 24.41 -8.58 4.18
C MET A 73 25.76 -7.93 4.55
N ALA A 74 25.81 -7.04 5.54
CA ALA A 74 27.06 -6.56 6.12
C ALA A 74 27.70 -7.57 7.09
N GLY A 75 26.96 -8.61 7.50
CA GLY A 75 27.39 -9.55 8.53
C GLY A 75 27.33 -8.96 9.95
N GLU A 76 26.57 -7.90 10.16
CA GLU A 76 26.49 -7.17 11.43
C GLU A 76 25.60 -7.88 12.46
N ASN A 77 25.90 -7.66 13.74
CA ASN A 77 25.03 -8.07 14.85
C ASN A 77 24.74 -6.94 15.84
N ASN A 78 25.31 -5.75 15.67
CA ASN A 78 25.07 -4.61 16.53
C ASN A 78 23.68 -4.02 16.29
N ILE A 79 22.88 -3.84 17.34
CA ILE A 79 21.52 -3.30 17.19
C ILE A 79 21.52 -1.78 17.13
N ASP A 80 22.43 -1.11 17.83
CA ASP A 80 22.53 0.34 17.87
C ASP A 80 23.75 0.84 17.08
N PRO A 81 23.67 2.04 16.47
CA PRO A 81 22.47 2.86 16.28
C PRO A 81 21.68 2.51 15.01
N PHE A 82 22.26 1.79 14.05
CA PHE A 82 21.66 1.54 12.74
C PHE A 82 20.33 0.78 12.84
N LEU A 83 20.33 -0.45 13.36
CA LEU A 83 19.15 -1.30 13.27
C LEU A 83 17.99 -0.77 14.10
N THR A 84 18.24 -0.30 15.33
CA THR A 84 17.21 0.28 16.21
C THR A 84 16.64 1.59 15.68
N PHE A 85 17.38 2.33 14.84
CA PHE A 85 16.83 3.48 14.15
C PHE A 85 15.67 3.08 13.22
N PHE A 86 15.73 1.95 12.55
CA PHE A 86 14.65 1.47 11.67
C PHE A 86 13.66 0.56 12.38
N LEU A 87 14.16 -0.26 13.31
CA LEU A 87 13.43 -1.28 14.04
C LEU A 87 13.66 -1.10 15.55
N PRO A 88 12.99 -0.14 16.23
CA PRO A 88 13.20 0.14 17.65
C PRO A 88 13.04 -1.09 18.56
N ARG A 89 12.17 -2.04 18.16
CA ARG A 89 11.94 -3.30 18.85
C ARG A 89 13.11 -4.30 18.80
N ALA A 90 14.17 -4.05 18.02
CA ALA A 90 15.35 -4.93 18.01
C ALA A 90 15.93 -5.15 19.42
N ARG A 91 15.76 -4.16 20.31
CA ARG A 91 16.12 -4.26 21.74
C ARG A 91 15.37 -5.35 22.49
N ASP A 92 14.12 -5.63 22.11
CA ASP A 92 13.28 -6.65 22.76
C ASP A 92 13.80 -8.07 22.49
N PHE A 93 14.60 -8.25 21.44
CA PHE A 93 15.18 -9.52 21.01
C PHE A 93 16.67 -9.66 21.37
N SER A 94 17.29 -8.61 21.92
CA SER A 94 18.69 -8.59 22.30
C SER A 94 18.89 -9.05 23.74
N ASP A 95 19.73 -10.07 23.94
CA ASP A 95 20.03 -10.62 25.26
C ASP A 95 20.88 -9.66 26.12
N ASP A 96 21.74 -8.85 25.49
CA ASP A 96 22.71 -7.94 26.14
C ASP A 96 22.43 -6.46 25.88
N GLU A 97 21.32 -6.14 25.20
CA GLU A 97 20.91 -4.81 24.73
C GLU A 97 21.91 -4.12 23.78
N LYS A 98 22.86 -4.86 23.21
CA LYS A 98 23.90 -4.35 22.30
C LYS A 98 23.91 -5.10 20.98
N THR A 99 23.77 -6.43 21.04
CA THR A 99 23.84 -7.31 19.90
C THR A 99 22.58 -8.15 19.77
N TRP A 100 22.17 -8.41 18.53
CA TRP A 100 21.12 -9.39 18.25
C TRP A 100 21.78 -10.72 17.92
N ARG A 101 22.03 -11.51 18.97
CA ARG A 101 22.66 -12.83 18.88
C ARG A 101 21.96 -13.76 17.89
N GLY A 102 20.64 -13.68 17.74
CA GLY A 102 19.83 -14.44 16.77
C GLY A 102 19.88 -13.92 15.31
N GLY A 103 20.45 -12.75 15.07
CA GLY A 103 20.51 -12.10 13.76
C GLY A 103 21.30 -12.90 12.72
N TYR A 104 20.87 -12.82 11.45
CA TYR A 104 21.35 -13.76 10.44
C TYR A 104 22.70 -13.41 9.81
N GLY A 105 23.09 -12.13 9.81
CA GLY A 105 24.31 -11.67 9.14
C GLY A 105 25.57 -12.44 9.53
N PRO A 106 25.96 -12.50 10.82
CA PRO A 106 27.18 -13.20 11.23
C PRO A 106 27.14 -14.69 10.87
N ARG A 107 25.94 -15.29 10.87
CA ARG A 107 25.75 -16.70 10.54
C ARG A 107 26.06 -16.93 9.08
N LEU A 108 25.54 -16.13 8.16
CA LEU A 108 25.79 -16.29 6.72
C LEU A 108 27.29 -16.38 6.38
N TYR A 109 28.12 -15.59 7.06
CA TYR A 109 29.56 -15.56 6.84
C TYR A 109 30.37 -16.54 7.71
N LEU A 110 29.75 -17.17 8.70
CA LEU A 110 30.44 -18.11 9.59
C LEU A 110 30.88 -19.36 8.80
N TYR A 111 32.09 -19.86 9.10
CA TYR A 111 32.69 -21.00 8.41
C TYR A 111 32.79 -20.87 6.88
N ASN A 112 32.75 -19.64 6.36
CA ASN A 112 32.73 -19.36 4.93
C ASN A 112 31.55 -20.02 4.17
N GLN A 113 30.46 -20.37 4.86
CA GLN A 113 29.41 -21.21 4.28
C GLN A 113 28.70 -20.58 3.07
N LEU A 114 28.62 -19.25 3.00
CA LEU A 114 28.04 -18.55 1.86
C LEU A 114 28.86 -18.77 0.57
N ASP A 115 30.19 -18.73 0.69
CA ASP A 115 31.10 -19.00 -0.43
C ASP A 115 31.23 -20.50 -0.71
N ASP A 116 31.23 -21.34 0.32
CA ASP A 116 31.21 -22.81 0.20
C ASP A 116 29.98 -23.28 -0.61
N ALA A 117 28.80 -22.71 -0.34
CA ALA A 117 27.58 -22.99 -1.09
C ALA A 117 27.70 -22.66 -2.59
N LEU A 118 28.53 -21.69 -2.98
CA LEU A 118 28.85 -21.38 -4.38
C LEU A 118 29.88 -22.37 -4.95
N CYS A 119 30.97 -22.62 -4.22
CA CYS A 119 32.03 -23.56 -4.59
C CYS A 119 31.49 -24.96 -4.91
N VAL A 120 30.46 -25.41 -4.18
CA VAL A 120 29.79 -26.70 -4.47
C VAL A 120 29.32 -26.80 -5.93
N PHE A 121 28.76 -25.73 -6.50
CA PHE A 121 28.30 -25.73 -7.90
C PHE A 121 29.47 -25.64 -8.89
N GLU A 122 30.58 -25.01 -8.52
CA GLU A 122 31.79 -24.92 -9.35
C GLU A 122 32.51 -26.25 -9.45
N GLU A 123 32.62 -26.95 -8.32
CA GLU A 123 33.35 -28.20 -8.22
C GLU A 123 32.54 -29.39 -8.75
N GLU A 124 31.22 -29.43 -8.47
CA GLU A 124 30.37 -30.57 -8.81
C GLU A 124 29.43 -30.32 -10.00
N GLY A 125 29.35 -29.07 -10.48
CA GLY A 125 28.48 -28.64 -11.56
C GLY A 125 27.07 -28.24 -11.09
N ILE A 126 26.32 -27.63 -12.01
CA ILE A 126 25.00 -27.02 -11.74
C ILE A 126 23.97 -27.98 -11.12
N GLN A 127 24.08 -29.29 -11.37
CA GLN A 127 23.14 -30.28 -10.86
C GLN A 127 23.44 -30.76 -9.43
N SER A 128 24.41 -30.15 -8.74
CA SER A 128 24.72 -30.52 -7.36
C SER A 128 23.50 -30.36 -6.46
N ARG A 129 23.42 -31.24 -5.46
CA ARG A 129 22.37 -31.29 -4.43
C ARG A 129 22.92 -31.02 -3.03
N LYS A 130 24.15 -30.50 -2.95
CA LYS A 130 24.89 -30.34 -1.68
C LYS A 130 25.04 -28.90 -1.22
N SER A 131 24.58 -27.92 -2.02
CA SER A 131 24.69 -26.50 -1.70
C SER A 131 23.69 -26.11 -0.61
N VAL A 132 24.22 -25.82 0.59
CA VAL A 132 23.42 -25.56 1.80
C VAL A 132 24.02 -24.45 2.65
N ILE A 133 23.18 -23.74 3.40
CA ILE A 133 23.57 -22.80 4.46
C ILE A 133 22.77 -23.11 5.72
N SER A 134 23.44 -23.18 6.87
CA SER A 134 22.81 -23.33 8.18
C SER A 134 22.72 -22.00 8.92
N ILE A 135 21.54 -21.71 9.47
CA ILE A 135 21.27 -20.54 10.31
C ILE A 135 21.15 -20.95 11.79
N TYR A 136 20.45 -22.05 12.07
CA TYR A 136 20.51 -22.65 13.40
C TYR A 136 21.85 -23.37 13.55
N MET A 137 22.57 -23.09 14.62
CA MET A 137 23.90 -23.65 14.87
C MET A 137 23.92 -24.27 16.26
N PRO A 138 24.04 -25.61 16.39
CA PRO A 138 24.06 -26.25 17.70
C PRO A 138 25.10 -25.65 18.66
N GLU A 139 26.25 -25.25 18.12
CA GLU A 139 27.36 -24.62 18.80
C GLU A 139 27.06 -23.20 19.33
N LEU A 140 25.98 -22.55 18.87
CA LEU A 140 25.53 -21.23 19.34
C LEU A 140 24.14 -21.24 20.01
N ASP A 141 23.25 -22.16 19.65
CA ASP A 141 21.81 -22.07 19.95
C ASP A 141 21.28 -23.17 20.87
N THR A 142 22.06 -24.21 21.16
CA THR A 142 21.68 -25.23 22.17
C THR A 142 21.69 -24.64 23.57
N LYS A 143 20.97 -25.26 24.51
CA LYS A 143 21.01 -24.83 25.93
C LYS A 143 22.43 -24.82 26.48
N GLU A 144 23.21 -25.87 26.18
CA GLU A 144 24.61 -25.98 26.59
C GLU A 144 25.45 -24.85 25.99
N SER A 145 25.32 -24.57 24.69
CA SER A 145 26.03 -23.48 24.05
C SER A 145 25.63 -22.10 24.56
N LEU A 146 24.35 -21.86 24.82
CA LEU A 146 23.88 -20.60 25.41
C LEU A 146 24.57 -20.34 26.76
N GLN A 147 24.67 -21.36 27.60
CA GLN A 147 25.33 -21.25 28.90
C GLN A 147 26.85 -21.11 28.77
N ARG A 148 27.48 -21.87 27.87
CA ARG A 148 28.93 -21.93 27.70
C ARG A 148 29.51 -20.71 26.98
N VAL A 149 28.86 -20.27 25.90
CA VAL A 149 29.37 -19.20 25.01
C VAL A 149 28.91 -17.83 25.48
N TYR A 150 27.66 -17.71 25.94
CA TYR A 150 27.04 -16.43 26.25
C TYR A 150 26.70 -16.25 27.74
N HIS A 151 26.91 -17.27 28.57
CA HIS A 151 26.52 -17.26 29.99
C HIS A 151 25.02 -17.02 30.20
N LEU A 152 24.19 -17.57 29.31
CA LEU A 152 22.73 -17.44 29.32
C LEU A 152 22.05 -18.76 29.66
N GLU A 153 21.13 -18.75 30.63
CA GLU A 153 20.25 -19.90 30.91
C GLU A 153 19.11 -20.00 29.88
N GLN A 154 18.64 -18.85 29.41
CA GLN A 154 17.62 -18.69 28.37
C GLN A 154 17.98 -17.48 27.49
N THR A 155 17.54 -17.52 26.24
CA THR A 155 17.70 -16.41 25.30
C THR A 155 16.34 -15.82 24.96
N LYS A 156 16.29 -14.50 24.80
CA LYS A 156 15.12 -13.77 24.31
C LYS A 156 14.78 -14.21 22.89
N ASP A 157 15.79 -14.48 22.07
CA ASP A 157 15.59 -14.79 20.66
C ASP A 157 16.45 -15.94 20.13
N ARG A 158 15.76 -16.98 19.62
CA ARG A 158 16.38 -18.10 18.90
C ARG A 158 16.04 -17.93 17.41
N PRO A 159 16.99 -18.13 16.49
CA PRO A 159 16.73 -17.96 15.06
C PRO A 159 15.53 -18.82 14.63
N CYS A 160 14.64 -18.21 13.85
CA CYS A 160 13.44 -18.87 13.37
C CYS A 160 13.66 -19.55 12.01
N ASN A 161 14.48 -18.95 11.13
CA ASN A 161 15.04 -19.62 9.97
C ASN A 161 16.15 -20.58 10.42
N ASN A 162 16.22 -21.76 9.82
CA ASN A 162 17.10 -22.84 10.28
C ASN A 162 18.12 -23.24 9.23
N MET A 163 17.69 -23.41 7.98
CA MET A 163 18.51 -23.94 6.90
C MET A 163 18.03 -23.43 5.55
N MET A 164 18.96 -23.28 4.61
CA MET A 164 18.71 -22.92 3.22
C MET A 164 19.31 -23.97 2.31
N HIS A 165 18.57 -24.35 1.26
CA HIS A 165 19.02 -25.23 0.20
C HIS A 165 18.98 -24.51 -1.13
N PHE A 166 20.00 -24.74 -1.94
CA PHE A 166 20.08 -24.21 -3.29
C PHE A 166 20.15 -25.35 -4.29
N PHE A 167 19.49 -25.18 -5.44
CA PHE A 167 19.56 -26.15 -6.53
C PHE A 167 19.33 -25.47 -7.87
N ILE A 168 19.93 -26.01 -8.92
CA ILE A 168 19.69 -25.58 -10.30
C ILE A 168 19.01 -26.73 -11.04
N THR A 169 17.89 -26.45 -11.70
CA THR A 169 17.16 -27.44 -12.51
C THR A 169 17.82 -27.63 -13.88
N PRO A 170 17.52 -28.73 -14.61
CA PRO A 170 18.10 -28.97 -15.93
C PRO A 170 17.87 -27.86 -16.97
N ASP A 171 16.81 -27.07 -16.83
CA ASP A 171 16.53 -25.88 -17.64
C ASP A 171 17.22 -24.60 -17.13
N LYS A 172 18.28 -24.77 -16.32
CA LYS A 172 19.14 -23.70 -15.79
C LYS A 172 18.39 -22.64 -14.97
N LYS A 173 17.44 -23.06 -14.13
CA LYS A 173 16.78 -22.18 -13.16
C LYS A 173 17.38 -22.37 -11.77
N PHE A 174 17.87 -21.29 -11.15
CA PHE A 174 18.41 -21.29 -9.79
C PHE A 174 17.32 -21.07 -8.75
N HIS A 175 17.10 -22.07 -7.90
CA HIS A 175 16.08 -22.07 -6.86
C HIS A 175 16.71 -22.04 -5.47
N MET A 176 15.98 -21.43 -4.53
CA MET A 176 16.31 -21.42 -3.11
C MET A 176 15.13 -21.94 -2.29
N THR A 177 15.39 -22.75 -1.28
CA THR A 177 14.39 -23.20 -0.30
C THR A 177 14.85 -22.87 1.11
N VAL A 178 14.03 -22.18 1.89
CA VAL A 178 14.29 -21.88 3.31
C VAL A 178 13.40 -22.69 4.21
N HIS A 179 13.97 -23.27 5.26
CA HIS A 179 13.25 -23.97 6.32
C HIS A 179 13.15 -23.08 7.56
N GLN A 180 11.92 -22.81 7.99
CA GLN A 180 11.60 -21.97 9.14
C GLN A 180 10.73 -22.74 10.15
N ARG A 181 11.18 -22.84 11.40
CA ARG A 181 10.43 -23.54 12.46
C ARG A 181 9.15 -22.80 12.89
N SER A 182 9.12 -21.48 12.75
CA SER A 182 8.04 -20.62 13.26
C SER A 182 8.06 -19.29 12.51
N GLY A 183 6.96 -18.95 11.83
CA GLY A 183 6.86 -17.75 10.99
C GLY A 183 5.59 -16.96 11.23
N ASP A 184 5.75 -15.69 11.62
CA ASP A 184 4.65 -14.73 11.68
C ASP A 184 4.33 -14.23 10.27
N VAL A 185 3.09 -14.42 9.83
CA VAL A 185 2.62 -13.98 8.50
C VAL A 185 2.66 -12.46 8.33
N ILE A 186 2.58 -11.69 9.41
CA ILE A 186 2.54 -10.22 9.34
C ILE A 186 3.95 -9.64 9.34
N TRP A 187 4.74 -9.84 10.40
CA TRP A 187 6.03 -9.14 10.56
C TRP A 187 7.27 -9.94 10.19
N GLY A 188 7.23 -11.28 10.28
CA GLY A 188 8.39 -12.13 10.02
C GLY A 188 8.39 -12.68 8.60
N MET A 189 7.71 -13.81 8.42
CA MET A 189 7.65 -14.56 7.16
C MET A 189 7.16 -13.69 6.01
N GLY A 190 5.97 -13.07 6.14
CA GLY A 190 5.34 -12.32 5.05
C GLY A 190 5.95 -10.94 4.81
N SER A 191 7.04 -10.58 5.50
CA SER A 191 7.70 -9.29 5.41
C SER A 191 9.21 -9.49 5.28
N ILE A 192 10.00 -9.32 6.36
CA ILE A 192 11.46 -9.30 6.29
C ILE A 192 12.07 -10.58 5.72
N ASN A 193 11.60 -11.78 6.13
CA ASN A 193 12.26 -13.03 5.75
C ASN A 193 12.21 -13.28 4.24
N ILE A 194 11.05 -13.17 3.59
CA ILE A 194 10.99 -13.39 2.14
C ILE A 194 11.76 -12.27 1.42
N PHE A 195 11.70 -11.03 1.90
CA PHE A 195 12.44 -9.92 1.32
C PHE A 195 13.96 -10.19 1.33
N GLU A 196 14.55 -10.50 2.48
CA GLU A 196 16.00 -10.67 2.63
C GLU A 196 16.51 -11.95 1.94
N TRP A 197 15.74 -13.04 1.96
CA TRP A 197 16.16 -14.30 1.33
C TRP A 197 16.08 -14.27 -0.18
N THR A 198 15.07 -13.61 -0.73
CA THR A 198 15.00 -13.44 -2.19
C THR A 198 16.01 -12.40 -2.68
N PHE A 199 16.44 -11.47 -1.83
CA PHE A 199 17.58 -10.59 -2.09
C PHE A 199 18.89 -11.40 -2.13
N LEU A 200 19.13 -12.25 -1.11
CA LEU A 200 20.27 -13.16 -1.07
C LEU A 200 20.30 -14.12 -2.27
N GLN A 201 19.13 -14.62 -2.69
CA GLN A 201 19.01 -15.47 -3.88
C GLN A 201 19.48 -14.77 -5.16
N GLU A 202 19.15 -13.49 -5.35
CA GLU A 202 19.65 -12.72 -6.50
C GLU A 202 21.16 -12.47 -6.41
N PHE A 203 21.69 -12.22 -5.22
CA PHE A 203 23.14 -12.14 -5.00
C PHE A 203 23.84 -13.44 -5.41
N MET A 204 23.38 -14.57 -4.89
CA MET A 204 23.92 -15.90 -5.19
C MET A 204 23.81 -16.22 -6.69
N LEU A 205 22.69 -15.86 -7.34
CA LEU A 205 22.54 -16.02 -8.79
C LEU A 205 23.61 -15.24 -9.55
N GLY A 206 23.89 -13.99 -9.17
CA GLY A 206 24.92 -13.18 -9.80
C GLY A 206 26.31 -13.83 -9.71
N GLU A 207 26.64 -14.42 -8.56
CA GLU A 207 27.89 -15.16 -8.39
C GLU A 207 27.91 -16.46 -9.20
N ILE A 208 26.81 -17.23 -9.23
CA ILE A 208 26.68 -18.44 -10.06
C ILE A 208 26.84 -18.12 -11.54
N GLN A 209 26.25 -17.03 -12.02
CA GLN A 209 26.39 -16.61 -13.42
C GLN A 209 27.84 -16.25 -13.78
N ARG A 210 28.60 -15.68 -12.85
CA ARG A 210 30.01 -15.32 -13.07
C ARG A 210 30.95 -16.51 -12.95
N ARG A 211 30.74 -17.36 -11.94
CA ARG A 211 31.68 -18.40 -11.52
C ARG A 211 31.38 -19.77 -12.13
N VAL A 212 30.11 -20.06 -12.42
CA VAL A 212 29.63 -21.39 -12.84
C VAL A 212 29.12 -21.39 -14.27
N ASP A 213 28.04 -20.66 -14.56
CA ASP A 213 27.35 -20.70 -15.85
C ASP A 213 26.49 -19.45 -16.07
N GLN A 214 26.90 -18.60 -17.03
CA GLN A 214 26.25 -17.34 -17.35
C GLN A 214 24.80 -17.49 -17.85
N GLU A 215 24.42 -18.66 -18.35
CA GLU A 215 23.06 -18.93 -18.84
C GLU A 215 22.07 -19.30 -17.71
N VAL A 216 22.54 -19.46 -16.47
CA VAL A 216 21.65 -19.72 -15.34
C VAL A 216 20.78 -18.49 -15.09
N THR A 217 19.48 -18.73 -14.92
CA THR A 217 18.49 -17.68 -14.68
C THR A 217 17.78 -17.90 -13.36
N LEU A 218 17.13 -16.85 -12.83
CA LEU A 218 16.39 -16.94 -11.58
C LEU A 218 15.22 -17.93 -11.70
N GLY A 219 15.17 -18.88 -10.79
CA GLY A 219 14.05 -19.79 -10.58
C GLY A 219 13.09 -19.27 -9.50
N THR A 220 12.37 -20.19 -8.86
CA THR A 220 11.45 -19.87 -7.76
C THR A 220 12.19 -19.74 -6.43
N TYR A 221 11.56 -19.03 -5.51
CA TYR A 221 11.88 -19.07 -4.10
C TYR A 221 10.85 -19.93 -3.36
N ASN A 222 11.30 -20.82 -2.49
CA ASN A 222 10.44 -21.67 -1.69
C ASN A 222 10.68 -21.44 -0.20
N HIS A 223 9.62 -21.53 0.59
CA HIS A 223 9.66 -21.30 2.02
C HIS A 223 8.80 -22.34 2.73
N PHE A 224 9.45 -23.20 3.52
CA PHE A 224 8.76 -24.17 4.36
C PHE A 224 8.67 -23.64 5.79
N VAL A 225 7.45 -23.53 6.32
CA VAL A 225 7.19 -23.05 7.67
C VAL A 225 6.48 -24.14 8.47
N THR A 226 7.11 -24.63 9.54
CA THR A 226 6.50 -25.65 10.40
C THR A 226 5.28 -25.11 11.15
N ASN A 227 5.38 -23.87 11.66
CA ASN A 227 4.32 -23.18 12.39
C ASN A 227 4.13 -21.78 11.77
N LEU A 228 3.23 -21.67 10.79
CA LEU A 228 2.84 -20.39 10.20
C LEU A 228 1.70 -19.82 11.04
N HIS A 229 1.88 -18.64 11.60
CA HIS A 229 0.91 -18.08 12.54
C HIS A 229 0.59 -16.61 12.30
N LEU A 230 -0.58 -16.22 12.80
CA LEU A 230 -1.07 -14.85 12.88
C LEU A 230 -1.35 -14.55 14.35
N TYR A 231 -0.68 -13.55 14.91
CA TYR A 231 -0.97 -13.09 16.27
C TYR A 231 -2.30 -12.36 16.35
N GLU A 232 -3.02 -12.56 17.45
CA GLU A 232 -4.31 -11.90 17.65
C GLU A 232 -4.16 -10.36 17.68
N PHE A 233 -3.09 -9.84 18.28
CA PHE A 233 -2.86 -8.39 18.34
C PHE A 233 -2.52 -7.76 16.96
N THR A 234 -2.13 -8.56 15.95
CA THR A 234 -1.94 -8.10 14.56
C THR A 234 -3.05 -8.57 13.61
N SER A 235 -4.00 -9.40 14.06
CA SER A 235 -5.06 -10.02 13.24
C SER A 235 -5.87 -9.00 12.44
N LYS A 236 -6.11 -7.81 13.03
CA LYS A 236 -6.78 -6.68 12.38
C LYS A 236 -6.19 -6.28 11.03
N GLN A 237 -4.88 -6.44 10.82
CA GLN A 237 -4.27 -6.17 9.51
C GLN A 237 -4.64 -7.26 8.50
N GLY A 238 -4.60 -8.52 8.90
CA GLY A 238 -5.03 -9.64 8.06
C GLY A 238 -6.49 -9.52 7.62
N TYR A 239 -7.40 -9.19 8.55
CA TYR A 239 -8.81 -8.95 8.22
C TYR A 239 -9.00 -7.81 7.22
N LYS A 240 -8.27 -6.71 7.37
CA LYS A 240 -8.34 -5.58 6.42
C LYS A 240 -7.83 -5.95 5.03
N VAL A 241 -6.78 -6.76 4.96
CA VAL A 241 -6.26 -7.27 3.68
C VAL A 241 -7.32 -8.08 2.95
N LEU A 242 -8.00 -8.99 3.65
CA LEU A 242 -9.07 -9.81 3.08
C LEU A 242 -10.32 -8.98 2.72
N GLN A 243 -10.68 -7.98 3.52
CA GLN A 243 -11.81 -7.08 3.23
C GLN A 243 -11.59 -6.27 1.95
N ALA A 244 -10.34 -5.88 1.67
CA ALA A 244 -9.97 -5.13 0.47
C ALA A 244 -9.52 -6.04 -0.69
N GLU A 245 -9.83 -7.35 -0.66
CA GLU A 245 -9.31 -8.33 -1.64
C GLU A 245 -9.49 -7.89 -3.11
N ARG A 246 -10.69 -7.40 -3.46
CA ARG A 246 -11.01 -6.97 -4.83
C ARG A 246 -10.29 -5.69 -5.25
N GLU A 247 -9.81 -4.91 -4.28
CA GLU A 247 -9.07 -3.66 -4.48
C GLU A 247 -7.55 -3.90 -4.50
N GLN A 248 -7.10 -5.10 -4.10
CA GLN A 248 -5.67 -5.42 -4.07
C GLN A 248 -5.09 -5.40 -5.49
N ILE A 249 -3.90 -4.85 -5.61
CA ILE A 249 -3.12 -4.90 -6.84
C ILE A 249 -2.05 -5.98 -6.67
N LEU A 250 -2.28 -7.14 -7.27
CA LEU A 250 -1.49 -8.36 -7.03
C LEU A 250 -0.53 -8.71 -8.17
N ASP A 251 -0.77 -8.16 -9.36
CA ASP A 251 -0.12 -8.51 -10.62
C ASP A 251 1.07 -7.61 -10.99
N ARG A 252 1.33 -6.56 -10.21
CA ARG A 252 2.51 -5.70 -10.38
C ARG A 252 3.78 -6.50 -10.17
N LEU A 253 4.58 -6.61 -11.22
CA LEU A 253 5.85 -7.32 -11.19
C LEU A 253 7.00 -6.34 -11.03
N ASN A 254 8.00 -6.72 -10.26
CA ASN A 254 9.27 -6.03 -10.27
C ASN A 254 10.08 -6.41 -11.52
N THR A 255 10.38 -5.41 -12.34
CA THR A 255 11.26 -5.51 -13.52
C THR A 255 12.67 -4.99 -13.25
N SER A 256 12.90 -4.27 -12.16
CA SER A 256 14.21 -3.75 -11.77
C SER A 256 15.06 -4.87 -11.17
N ALA A 257 16.27 -5.05 -11.69
CA ALA A 257 17.19 -6.08 -11.24
C ALA A 257 18.16 -5.53 -10.19
N LEU A 258 18.63 -6.42 -9.30
CA LEU A 258 19.76 -6.15 -8.42
C LEU A 258 21.05 -6.56 -9.13
N THR A 259 22.02 -5.66 -9.18
CA THR A 259 23.41 -6.01 -9.49
C THR A 259 24.29 -5.73 -8.28
N PHE A 260 25.30 -6.58 -8.12
CA PHE A 260 26.13 -6.64 -6.93
C PHE A 260 27.61 -6.47 -7.29
N PRO A 261 28.47 -6.03 -6.34
CA PRO A 261 29.90 -6.20 -6.44
C PRO A 261 30.28 -7.66 -6.75
N VAL A 262 31.47 -7.89 -7.31
CA VAL A 262 31.95 -9.26 -7.62
C VAL A 262 32.55 -9.89 -6.37
N GLY A 263 32.05 -11.07 -5.98
CA GLY A 263 32.61 -11.87 -4.89
C GLY A 263 31.96 -11.62 -3.53
N VAL A 264 31.91 -12.68 -2.71
CA VAL A 264 31.29 -12.69 -1.38
C VAL A 264 31.89 -11.65 -0.43
N GLU A 265 33.23 -11.58 -0.37
CA GLU A 265 33.91 -10.66 0.55
C GLU A 265 33.72 -9.18 0.14
N ASN A 266 33.78 -8.87 -1.15
CA ASN A 266 33.53 -7.51 -1.63
C ASN A 266 32.09 -7.05 -1.33
N ASN A 267 31.11 -7.96 -1.44
CA ASN A 267 29.74 -7.66 -1.05
C ASN A 267 29.62 -7.34 0.43
N LYS A 268 30.21 -8.18 1.29
CA LYS A 268 30.22 -7.94 2.74
C LYS A 268 30.82 -6.58 3.07
N LEU A 269 31.96 -6.24 2.47
CA LEU A 269 32.63 -4.95 2.66
C LEU A 269 31.79 -3.78 2.13
N PHE A 270 31.18 -3.92 0.96
CA PHE A 270 30.28 -2.91 0.39
C PHE A 270 29.12 -2.59 1.33
N PHE A 271 28.41 -3.61 1.83
CA PHE A 271 27.31 -3.41 2.78
C PHE A 271 27.80 -2.87 4.13
N SER A 272 28.98 -3.29 4.59
CA SER A 272 29.62 -2.73 5.80
C SER A 272 29.89 -1.23 5.65
N TRP A 273 30.35 -0.78 4.48
CA TRP A 273 30.55 0.64 4.20
C TRP A 273 29.24 1.42 4.16
N LEU A 274 28.19 0.88 3.53
CA LEU A 274 26.86 1.49 3.54
C LEU A 274 26.34 1.64 4.98
N VAL A 275 26.34 0.56 5.76
CA VAL A 275 25.88 0.56 7.17
C VAL A 275 26.71 1.55 7.99
N ARG A 276 28.02 1.65 7.77
CA ARG A 276 28.87 2.65 8.43
C ARG A 276 28.47 4.08 8.09
N VAL A 277 28.28 4.39 6.80
CA VAL A 277 27.84 5.73 6.36
C VAL A 277 26.49 6.08 6.99
N TYR A 278 25.57 5.13 7.04
CA TYR A 278 24.27 5.31 7.70
C TYR A 278 24.38 5.50 9.22
N ASN A 279 25.22 4.72 9.90
CA ASN A 279 25.51 4.88 11.32
C ASN A 279 26.02 6.28 11.65
N GLU A 280 27.01 6.75 10.88
CA GLU A 280 27.57 8.09 11.04
C GLU A 280 26.48 9.16 10.84
N ALA A 281 25.65 9.03 9.81
CA ALA A 281 24.56 9.96 9.52
C ALA A 281 23.46 9.98 10.60
N ILE A 282 23.14 8.83 11.18
CA ILE A 282 22.19 8.72 12.31
C ILE A 282 22.76 9.42 13.54
N LEU A 283 24.02 9.17 13.89
CA LEU A 283 24.67 9.77 15.05
C LEU A 283 24.88 11.27 14.91
N SER A 284 25.27 11.73 13.72
CA SER A 284 25.47 13.15 13.44
C SER A 284 24.17 13.91 13.18
N LYS A 285 23.03 13.21 13.16
CA LYS A 285 21.72 13.75 12.77
C LYS A 285 21.76 14.46 11.42
N GLU A 286 22.39 13.85 10.41
CA GLU A 286 22.44 14.43 9.07
C GLU A 286 21.03 14.62 8.51
N THR A 287 20.76 15.82 7.98
CA THR A 287 19.46 16.24 7.43
C THR A 287 19.51 16.52 5.92
N SER A 288 20.70 16.66 5.34
CA SER A 288 20.90 16.94 3.91
C SER A 288 21.02 15.64 3.12
N LEU A 289 20.03 15.36 2.28
CA LEU A 289 20.08 14.24 1.34
C LEU A 289 21.25 14.39 0.35
N GLU A 290 21.56 15.61 -0.11
CA GLU A 290 22.68 15.85 -1.04
C GLU A 290 24.02 15.40 -0.44
N ARG A 291 24.32 15.81 0.80
CA ARG A 291 25.54 15.40 1.49
C ARG A 291 25.58 13.89 1.73
N MET A 292 24.43 13.31 2.05
CA MET A 292 24.29 11.87 2.23
C MET A 292 24.58 11.12 0.93
N MET A 293 23.95 11.53 -0.17
CA MET A 293 24.13 10.91 -1.48
C MET A 293 25.57 11.01 -1.98
N LYS A 294 26.29 12.11 -1.71
CA LYS A 294 27.72 12.20 -2.03
C LYS A 294 28.54 11.08 -1.40
N LYS A 295 28.24 10.69 -0.14
CA LYS A 295 28.90 9.56 0.52
C LYS A 295 28.46 8.22 -0.06
N ILE A 296 27.18 8.07 -0.40
CA ILE A 296 26.65 6.86 -1.03
C ILE A 296 27.30 6.63 -2.40
N HIS A 297 27.34 7.66 -3.26
CA HIS A 297 28.05 7.59 -4.55
C HIS A 297 29.50 7.17 -4.35
N ALA A 298 30.22 7.77 -3.39
CA ALA A 298 31.60 7.36 -3.11
C ALA A 298 31.75 5.88 -2.71
N VAL A 299 30.74 5.28 -2.04
CA VAL A 299 30.75 3.83 -1.78
C VAL A 299 30.48 3.05 -3.05
N PHE A 300 29.49 3.42 -3.86
CA PHE A 300 29.20 2.72 -5.11
C PHE A 300 30.35 2.80 -6.12
N ASP A 301 30.99 3.97 -6.28
CA ASP A 301 32.13 4.19 -7.17
C ASP A 301 33.34 3.31 -6.83
N LEU A 302 33.47 2.82 -5.59
CA LEU A 302 34.53 1.89 -5.19
C LEU A 302 34.31 0.47 -5.69
N TYR A 303 33.07 0.07 -5.94
CA TYR A 303 32.71 -1.33 -6.21
C TYR A 303 32.04 -1.55 -7.57
N PHE A 304 31.54 -0.50 -8.21
CA PHE A 304 30.89 -0.55 -9.52
C PHE A 304 31.71 0.24 -10.54
N SER A 305 32.10 -0.40 -11.63
CA SER A 305 32.79 0.24 -12.76
C SER A 305 31.83 0.90 -13.75
N ASP A 306 30.61 0.36 -13.85
CA ASP A 306 29.55 0.84 -14.73
C ASP A 306 28.56 1.73 -13.96
N ALA A 307 27.75 2.48 -14.71
CA ALA A 307 26.63 3.24 -14.16
C ALA A 307 25.71 2.34 -13.33
N TYR A 308 25.34 2.81 -12.14
CA TYR A 308 24.57 2.05 -11.14
C TYR A 308 23.24 2.72 -10.80
N GLU A 309 22.89 3.82 -11.46
CA GLU A 309 21.67 4.59 -11.20
C GLU A 309 20.40 3.78 -11.49
N ASP A 310 20.45 2.87 -12.48
CA ASP A 310 19.36 1.94 -12.82
C ASP A 310 19.39 0.64 -11.99
N ASN A 311 20.41 0.44 -11.15
CA ASN A 311 20.50 -0.72 -10.26
C ASN A 311 19.53 -0.54 -9.10
N LEU A 312 18.64 -1.51 -8.88
CA LEU A 312 17.68 -1.45 -7.76
C LEU A 312 18.38 -1.32 -6.39
N LEU A 313 19.62 -1.83 -6.27
CA LEU A 313 20.42 -1.68 -5.05
C LEU A 313 20.76 -0.22 -4.74
N PHE A 314 20.98 0.60 -5.77
CA PHE A 314 21.16 2.04 -5.62
C PHE A 314 19.84 2.72 -5.26
N GLY A 315 18.72 2.33 -5.90
CA GLY A 315 17.38 2.80 -5.52
C GLY A 315 17.06 2.54 -4.04
N TYR A 316 17.44 1.38 -3.51
CA TYR A 316 17.38 1.07 -2.08
C TYR A 316 18.24 2.01 -1.24
N ALA A 317 19.49 2.24 -1.63
CA ALA A 317 20.38 3.15 -0.91
C ALA A 317 19.85 4.60 -0.88
N VAL A 318 19.21 5.05 -1.96
CA VAL A 318 18.55 6.36 -2.06
C VAL A 318 17.41 6.48 -1.05
N VAL A 319 16.47 5.52 -1.03
CA VAL A 319 15.29 5.62 -0.15
C VAL A 319 15.65 5.46 1.34
N VAL A 320 16.68 4.66 1.67
CA VAL A 320 17.21 4.57 3.04
C VAL A 320 17.87 5.88 3.45
N SER A 321 18.68 6.49 2.58
CA SER A 321 19.31 7.80 2.83
C SER A 321 18.27 8.89 3.09
N ALA A 322 17.25 8.97 2.24
CA ALA A 322 16.17 9.93 2.37
C ALA A 322 15.37 9.71 3.66
N TYR A 323 15.09 8.45 4.02
CA TYR A 323 14.41 8.13 5.27
C TYR A 323 15.20 8.59 6.50
N ILE A 324 16.52 8.36 6.53
CA ILE A 324 17.40 8.80 7.63
C ILE A 324 17.37 10.32 7.74
N CYS A 325 17.64 11.03 6.64
CA CYS A 325 17.66 12.49 6.64
C CYS A 325 16.32 13.10 7.08
N ALA A 326 15.21 12.55 6.59
CA ALA A 326 13.87 13.01 6.96
C ALA A 326 13.54 12.73 8.42
N LYS A 327 13.89 11.54 8.93
CA LYS A 327 13.68 11.19 10.33
C LYS A 327 14.57 11.99 11.28
N ASN A 328 15.73 12.47 10.82
CA ASN A 328 16.58 13.43 11.53
C ASN A 328 16.09 14.89 11.48
N GLY A 329 15.00 15.17 10.78
CA GLY A 329 14.39 16.51 10.71
C GLY A 329 14.74 17.32 9.46
N GLY A 330 15.28 16.69 8.40
CA GLY A 330 15.42 17.34 7.11
C GLY A 330 14.06 17.66 6.49
N ALA A 331 13.87 18.92 6.06
CA ALA A 331 12.68 19.38 5.35
C ALA A 331 12.86 19.24 3.83
N ASP A 332 11.76 19.17 3.10
CA ASP A 332 11.72 19.23 1.63
C ASP A 332 12.62 18.21 0.91
N ILE A 333 12.80 17.02 1.51
CA ILE A 333 13.55 15.94 0.89
C ILE A 333 12.73 15.37 -0.26
N ASN A 334 13.21 15.60 -1.48
CA ASN A 334 12.59 15.17 -2.72
C ASN A 334 13.42 14.06 -3.36
N VAL A 335 12.82 12.88 -3.49
CA VAL A 335 13.45 11.68 -4.03
C VAL A 335 12.89 11.38 -5.41
N ASP A 336 13.77 11.02 -6.34
CA ASP A 336 13.41 10.52 -7.65
C ASP A 336 13.72 9.02 -7.72
N ILE A 337 12.69 8.21 -7.93
CA ILE A 337 12.79 6.76 -8.13
C ILE A 337 11.96 6.33 -9.35
N ASN A 338 11.63 7.25 -10.24
CA ASN A 338 10.67 7.02 -11.33
C ASN A 338 11.21 6.08 -12.42
N GLY A 339 12.53 5.86 -12.44
CA GLY A 339 13.19 4.87 -13.31
C GLY A 339 13.07 3.42 -12.83
N PHE A 340 12.58 3.18 -11.62
CA PHE A 340 12.41 1.82 -11.09
C PHE A 340 10.99 1.29 -11.32
N SER A 341 10.81 -0.02 -11.15
CA SER A 341 9.53 -0.69 -11.37
C SER A 341 8.40 -0.11 -10.50
N GLU A 342 7.18 -0.05 -11.04
CA GLU A 342 6.02 0.45 -10.30
C GLU A 342 5.72 -0.40 -9.05
N GLU A 343 6.13 -1.68 -9.03
CA GLU A 343 6.00 -2.52 -7.83
C GLU A 343 6.85 -1.97 -6.66
N PHE A 344 8.11 -1.60 -6.92
CA PHE A 344 8.94 -0.92 -5.92
C PHE A 344 8.44 0.50 -5.62
N VAL A 345 8.20 1.32 -6.66
CA VAL A 345 7.80 2.72 -6.49
C VAL A 345 6.51 2.84 -5.69
N SER A 346 5.49 2.04 -6.00
CA SER A 346 4.23 2.05 -5.26
C SER A 346 4.41 1.64 -3.79
N SER A 347 5.25 0.64 -3.51
CA SER A 347 5.51 0.21 -2.13
C SER A 347 6.21 1.29 -1.29
N VAL A 348 7.06 2.13 -1.91
CA VAL A 348 7.65 3.32 -1.25
C VAL A 348 6.60 4.42 -1.09
N ARG A 349 5.88 4.74 -2.17
CA ARG A 349 4.85 5.81 -2.22
C ARG A 349 3.76 5.60 -1.19
N ASP A 350 3.24 4.38 -1.11
CA ASP A 350 2.05 4.03 -0.33
C ASP A 350 2.43 3.63 1.12
N SER A 351 3.73 3.58 1.45
CA SER A 351 4.21 3.28 2.79
C SER A 351 3.77 4.35 3.80
N ALA A 352 3.03 3.93 4.82
CA ALA A 352 2.65 4.78 5.96
C ALA A 352 3.86 5.27 6.80
N PHE A 353 5.06 4.74 6.55
CA PHE A 353 6.29 5.14 7.22
C PHE A 353 7.09 6.18 6.42
N ARG A 354 6.71 6.49 5.17
CA ARG A 354 7.42 7.45 4.32
C ARG A 354 7.41 8.84 4.97
N LYS A 355 8.57 9.50 4.95
CA LYS A 355 8.82 10.81 5.59
C LYS A 355 9.36 11.87 4.63
N PHE A 356 9.38 11.57 3.33
CA PHE A 356 9.94 12.42 2.28
C PHE A 356 9.00 12.42 1.07
N PHE A 357 9.20 13.38 0.17
CA PHE A 357 8.41 13.55 -1.05
C PHE A 357 8.98 12.75 -2.21
N LEU A 358 8.11 12.28 -3.10
CA LEU A 358 8.49 11.68 -4.37
C LEU A 358 8.24 12.67 -5.51
N LYS A 359 9.27 12.92 -6.33
CA LYS A 359 9.15 13.80 -7.51
C LYS A 359 8.09 13.26 -8.46
N GLY A 360 7.11 14.10 -8.79
CA GLY A 360 6.02 13.76 -9.71
C GLY A 360 4.83 13.03 -9.10
N TYR A 361 4.84 12.76 -7.78
CA TYR A 361 3.76 11.98 -7.13
C TYR A 361 3.03 12.71 -6.00
N ASP A 362 3.67 13.65 -5.31
CA ASP A 362 3.03 14.40 -4.23
C ASP A 362 3.15 15.89 -4.52
N HIS A 363 2.07 16.55 -4.97
CA HIS A 363 1.78 17.92 -4.48
C HIS A 363 0.40 18.54 -4.75
N LYS A 364 -0.52 17.96 -5.55
CA LYS A 364 -1.84 18.60 -5.77
C LYS A 364 -3.07 17.68 -5.72
N GLU A 365 -2.96 16.45 -6.21
CA GLU A 365 -4.16 15.65 -6.51
C GLU A 365 -4.78 14.96 -5.28
N LYS A 366 -3.96 14.31 -4.44
CA LYS A 366 -4.45 13.58 -3.24
C LYS A 366 -4.91 14.50 -2.11
N THR A 367 -4.34 15.70 -1.98
CA THR A 367 -4.75 16.65 -0.92
C THR A 367 -6.14 17.23 -1.21
N PHE A 368 -6.39 17.66 -2.44
CA PHE A 368 -7.67 18.26 -2.82
C PHE A 368 -8.84 17.28 -2.68
N LEU A 369 -8.74 16.07 -3.25
CA LEU A 369 -9.81 15.08 -3.15
C LEU A 369 -10.08 14.67 -1.69
N HIS A 370 -9.04 14.60 -0.86
CA HIS A 370 -9.18 14.33 0.57
C HIS A 370 -9.92 15.46 1.32
N GLU A 371 -9.53 16.72 1.09
CA GLU A 371 -10.19 17.90 1.65
C GLU A 371 -11.65 17.99 1.20
N LEU A 372 -11.91 17.77 -0.09
CA LEU A 372 -13.24 17.78 -0.68
C LEU A 372 -14.12 16.68 -0.07
N THR A 373 -13.62 15.44 0.00
CA THR A 373 -14.35 14.31 0.60
C THR A 373 -14.72 14.61 2.05
N THR A 374 -13.78 15.15 2.83
CA THR A 374 -13.99 15.46 4.25
C THR A 374 -15.05 16.55 4.41
N SER A 375 -14.99 17.59 3.58
CA SER A 375 -15.91 18.73 3.66
C SER A 375 -17.34 18.36 3.22
N ILE A 376 -17.51 17.47 2.23
CA ILE A 376 -18.83 16.95 1.84
C ILE A 376 -19.46 16.14 2.97
N ILE A 377 -18.68 15.26 3.61
CA ILE A 377 -19.17 14.44 4.72
C ILE A 377 -19.70 15.31 5.85
N ALA A 378 -18.93 16.32 6.27
CA ALA A 378 -19.34 17.23 7.33
C ALA A 378 -20.50 18.15 6.92
N LEU A 379 -20.54 18.63 5.66
CA LEU A 379 -21.70 19.35 5.13
C LEU A 379 -22.99 18.52 5.24
N GLN A 380 -22.92 17.22 4.92
CA GLN A 380 -24.07 16.33 5.01
C GLN A 380 -24.50 16.10 6.46
N GLU A 381 -23.55 15.92 7.38
CA GLU A 381 -23.84 15.83 8.82
C GLU A 381 -24.54 17.09 9.35
N ASP A 382 -24.09 18.27 8.94
CA ASP A 382 -24.70 19.54 9.34
C ASP A 382 -26.11 19.71 8.77
N LYS A 383 -26.34 19.27 7.52
CA LYS A 383 -27.69 19.25 6.93
C LYS A 383 -28.62 18.30 7.69
N GLU A 384 -28.16 17.13 8.10
CA GLU A 384 -28.98 16.20 8.89
C GLU A 384 -29.33 16.76 10.27
N LYS A 385 -28.44 17.53 10.90
CA LYS A 385 -28.73 18.22 12.17
C LYS A 385 -29.82 19.28 12.02
N VAL A 386 -29.82 20.03 10.92
CA VAL A 386 -30.74 21.17 10.71
C VAL A 386 -32.08 20.74 10.13
N TYR A 387 -32.07 19.87 9.13
CA TYR A 387 -33.25 19.49 8.35
C TYR A 387 -33.76 18.07 8.68
N GLY A 388 -33.07 17.34 9.56
CA GLY A 388 -33.39 15.94 9.87
C GLY A 388 -33.03 14.97 8.74
N VAL A 389 -33.52 13.73 8.87
CA VAL A 389 -33.27 12.63 7.91
C VAL A 389 -34.35 12.53 6.83
N ASP A 390 -34.96 13.66 6.45
CA ASP A 390 -36.07 13.68 5.48
C ASP A 390 -35.67 13.06 4.12
N TRP A 391 -34.44 13.26 3.67
CA TRP A 391 -33.95 12.60 2.45
C TRP A 391 -33.97 11.07 2.54
N LYS A 392 -33.79 10.48 3.75
CA LYS A 392 -33.94 9.02 3.99
C LYS A 392 -35.41 8.60 3.96
N ARG A 393 -36.31 9.47 4.41
CA ARG A 393 -37.76 9.22 4.45
C ARG A 393 -38.43 9.36 3.09
N PHE A 394 -37.99 10.32 2.29
CA PHE A 394 -38.57 10.66 0.98
C PHE A 394 -37.76 10.07 -0.18
N GLY A 395 -36.57 9.52 0.07
CA GLY A 395 -35.74 8.82 -0.89
C GLY A 395 -35.40 9.67 -2.11
N LEU A 396 -35.43 9.05 -3.29
CA LEU A 396 -35.09 9.68 -4.57
C LEU A 396 -35.93 10.95 -4.85
N ILE A 397 -37.18 11.02 -4.38
CA ILE A 397 -38.05 12.20 -4.57
C ILE A 397 -37.37 13.46 -4.00
N SER A 398 -36.89 13.38 -2.75
CA SER A 398 -36.28 14.53 -2.08
C SER A 398 -34.91 14.86 -2.67
N SER A 399 -34.07 13.85 -2.92
CA SER A 399 -32.73 14.07 -3.47
C SER A 399 -32.79 14.68 -4.87
N MET A 400 -33.63 14.15 -5.76
CA MET A 400 -33.77 14.67 -7.13
C MET A 400 -34.42 16.05 -7.18
N PHE A 401 -35.41 16.35 -6.33
CA PHE A 401 -35.98 17.69 -6.24
C PHE A 401 -34.92 18.73 -5.83
N ASN A 402 -34.00 18.33 -4.94
CA ASN A 402 -32.88 19.17 -4.55
C ASN A 402 -31.85 19.32 -5.67
N VAL A 403 -31.53 18.26 -6.41
CA VAL A 403 -30.70 18.34 -7.64
C VAL A 403 -31.30 19.37 -8.59
N PHE A 404 -32.58 19.27 -8.91
CA PHE A 404 -33.27 20.21 -9.81
C PHE A 404 -33.20 21.66 -9.33
N ARG A 405 -33.45 21.91 -8.05
CA ARG A 405 -33.35 23.25 -7.46
C ARG A 405 -31.94 23.84 -7.57
N LYS A 406 -30.90 23.04 -7.32
CA LYS A 406 -29.49 23.49 -7.40
C LYS A 406 -29.05 23.67 -8.85
N PHE A 407 -29.49 22.79 -9.73
CA PHE A 407 -29.32 22.91 -11.17
C PHE A 407 -29.91 24.22 -11.72
N ILE A 408 -31.18 24.53 -11.42
CA ILE A 408 -31.80 25.80 -11.85
C ILE A 408 -31.00 26.99 -11.34
N ARG A 409 -30.63 26.99 -10.05
CA ARG A 409 -29.85 28.08 -9.47
C ARG A 409 -28.52 28.27 -10.21
N LEU A 410 -27.82 27.19 -10.50
CA LEU A 410 -26.55 27.23 -11.23
C LEU A 410 -26.74 27.76 -12.66
N LYS A 411 -27.80 27.32 -13.36
CA LYS A 411 -28.17 27.79 -14.70
C LYS A 411 -28.55 29.28 -14.72
N THR A 412 -29.34 29.75 -13.76
CA THR A 412 -29.68 31.18 -13.66
C THR A 412 -28.43 32.04 -13.46
N MET A 413 -27.48 31.58 -12.63
CA MET A 413 -26.21 32.29 -12.44
C MET A 413 -25.35 32.29 -13.71
N TRP A 414 -25.35 31.18 -14.45
CA TRP A 414 -24.67 31.02 -15.74
C TRP A 414 -25.20 31.99 -16.80
N GLU A 415 -26.53 32.01 -17.00
CA GLU A 415 -27.20 32.87 -17.99
C GLU A 415 -27.06 34.36 -17.66
N ALA A 416 -26.99 34.70 -16.36
CA ALA A 416 -26.73 36.06 -15.89
C ALA A 416 -25.26 36.49 -16.07
N GLY A 417 -24.38 35.64 -16.61
CA GLY A 417 -22.98 35.95 -16.84
C GLY A 417 -22.18 36.18 -15.55
N TRP A 418 -22.60 35.58 -14.43
CA TRP A 418 -21.93 35.67 -13.14
C TRP A 418 -21.84 37.08 -12.51
N VAL A 419 -22.84 37.93 -12.71
CA VAL A 419 -22.85 39.32 -12.21
C VAL A 419 -23.28 39.40 -10.72
N GLY A 420 -22.48 40.07 -9.87
CA GLY A 420 -22.80 40.39 -8.46
C GLY A 420 -21.61 40.24 -7.50
N ASP A 421 -21.64 40.96 -6.36
CA ASP A 421 -20.51 41.10 -5.41
C ASP A 421 -20.17 39.85 -4.58
N ASP A 422 -20.94 38.76 -4.72
CA ASP A 422 -20.93 37.60 -3.82
C ASP A 422 -20.95 36.27 -4.61
N THR A 423 -20.52 36.30 -5.87
CA THR A 423 -20.80 35.26 -6.86
C THR A 423 -19.92 34.02 -6.78
N ASP A 424 -18.67 34.14 -6.31
CA ASP A 424 -17.74 33.00 -6.25
C ASP A 424 -18.09 32.01 -5.13
N ASP A 425 -18.28 32.50 -3.90
CA ASP A 425 -18.71 31.67 -2.76
C ASP A 425 -20.09 31.04 -3.05
N ARG A 426 -21.03 31.83 -3.58
CA ARG A 426 -22.37 31.31 -3.95
C ARG A 426 -22.30 30.27 -5.06
N ARG A 427 -21.35 30.38 -5.99
CA ARG A 427 -21.14 29.40 -7.07
C ARG A 427 -20.56 28.12 -6.50
N LEU A 428 -19.52 28.23 -5.67
CA LEU A 428 -18.91 27.10 -4.98
C LEU A 428 -19.95 26.36 -4.13
N ASP A 429 -20.69 27.07 -3.30
CA ASP A 429 -21.76 26.50 -2.46
C ASP A 429 -22.81 25.77 -3.30
N THR A 430 -23.23 26.37 -4.42
CA THR A 430 -24.24 25.76 -5.30
C THR A 430 -23.70 24.50 -5.99
N LEU A 431 -22.43 24.51 -6.42
CA LEU A 431 -21.76 23.35 -7.00
C LEU A 431 -21.59 22.20 -6.01
N ILE A 432 -21.13 22.50 -4.80
CA ILE A 432 -20.94 21.51 -3.74
C ILE A 432 -22.29 20.95 -3.28
N ASP A 433 -23.30 21.81 -3.13
CA ASP A 433 -24.66 21.37 -2.84
C ASP A 433 -25.20 20.43 -3.92
N LEU A 434 -25.04 20.80 -5.19
CA LEU A 434 -25.47 19.96 -6.32
C LEU A 434 -24.78 18.59 -6.25
N MET A 435 -23.45 18.58 -6.11
CA MET A 435 -22.66 17.36 -6.00
C MET A 435 -23.11 16.50 -4.81
N ASN A 436 -23.35 17.09 -3.64
CA ASN A 436 -23.83 16.36 -2.47
C ASN A 436 -25.17 15.66 -2.74
N TYR A 437 -26.12 16.32 -3.41
CA TYR A 437 -27.40 15.67 -3.74
C TYR A 437 -27.28 14.64 -4.86
N LEU A 438 -26.36 14.82 -5.81
CA LEU A 438 -26.04 13.80 -6.81
C LEU A 438 -25.45 12.54 -6.14
N ILE A 439 -24.53 12.70 -5.18
CA ILE A 439 -23.97 11.60 -4.37
C ILE A 439 -25.09 10.87 -3.62
N LEU A 440 -26.05 11.59 -3.02
CA LEU A 440 -27.19 10.97 -2.36
C LEU A 440 -28.09 10.20 -3.33
N CYS A 441 -28.30 10.68 -4.56
CA CYS A 441 -29.02 9.95 -5.59
C CYS A 441 -28.28 8.66 -5.98
N GLU A 442 -26.97 8.71 -6.18
CA GLU A 442 -26.14 7.54 -6.47
C GLU A 442 -26.18 6.52 -5.33
N LEU A 443 -26.07 6.97 -4.07
CA LEU A 443 -26.17 6.09 -2.91
C LEU A 443 -27.53 5.39 -2.83
N LEU A 444 -28.60 6.11 -3.15
CA LEU A 444 -29.95 5.53 -3.22
C LEU A 444 -30.01 4.49 -4.34
N HIS A 445 -29.55 4.78 -5.56
CA HIS A 445 -29.53 3.78 -6.64
C HIS A 445 -28.70 2.55 -6.27
N ALA A 446 -27.54 2.72 -5.63
CA ALA A 446 -26.72 1.62 -5.14
C ALA A 446 -27.44 0.74 -4.09
N THR A 447 -28.35 1.33 -3.32
CA THR A 447 -29.19 0.61 -2.34
C THR A 447 -30.41 -0.07 -2.99
N LEU A 448 -31.01 0.55 -4.03
CA LEU A 448 -32.27 0.10 -4.62
C LEU A 448 -32.09 -0.88 -5.78
N ALA A 449 -31.03 -0.73 -6.55
CA ALA A 449 -30.69 -1.58 -7.68
C ALA A 449 -29.21 -1.97 -7.61
N PRO A 450 -28.79 -2.70 -6.55
CA PRO A 450 -27.39 -3.03 -6.32
C PRO A 450 -26.77 -3.81 -7.50
N ASP A 451 -27.51 -4.73 -8.12
CA ASP A 451 -27.00 -5.51 -9.26
C ASP A 451 -26.63 -4.58 -10.44
N ILE A 452 -27.55 -3.69 -10.81
CA ILE A 452 -27.36 -2.73 -11.90
C ILE A 452 -26.24 -1.75 -11.56
N PHE A 453 -26.21 -1.25 -10.32
CA PHE A 453 -25.16 -0.33 -9.86
C PHE A 453 -23.79 -1.00 -9.91
N GLY A 454 -23.70 -2.26 -9.47
CA GLY A 454 -22.48 -3.05 -9.50
C GLY A 454 -22.01 -3.38 -10.92
N GLU A 455 -22.91 -3.45 -11.90
CA GLU A 455 -22.53 -3.58 -13.30
C GLU A 455 -21.95 -2.27 -13.88
N VAL A 456 -22.50 -1.12 -13.49
CA VAL A 456 -21.96 0.19 -13.92
C VAL A 456 -20.65 0.51 -13.18
N PHE A 457 -20.55 0.12 -11.91
CA PHE A 457 -19.40 0.36 -11.04
C PHE A 457 -18.89 -0.93 -10.37
N PRO A 458 -18.22 -1.83 -11.13
CA PRO A 458 -17.80 -3.14 -10.63
C PRO A 458 -16.73 -3.07 -9.52
N SER A 459 -16.08 -1.93 -9.36
CA SER A 459 -15.08 -1.66 -8.31
C SER A 459 -15.70 -1.28 -6.96
N VAL A 460 -17.00 -0.97 -6.90
CA VAL A 460 -17.65 -0.52 -5.67
C VAL A 460 -18.14 -1.71 -4.87
N ASN A 461 -17.64 -1.86 -3.63
CA ASN A 461 -18.14 -2.88 -2.72
C ASN A 461 -19.53 -2.48 -2.16
N LEU A 462 -20.57 -3.15 -2.65
CA LEU A 462 -21.96 -2.92 -2.27
C LEU A 462 -22.34 -3.54 -0.92
N ASP A 463 -21.53 -4.44 -0.35
CA ASP A 463 -21.83 -5.12 0.93
C ASP A 463 -21.93 -4.15 2.11
N TYR A 464 -21.32 -2.97 1.96
CA TYR A 464 -21.29 -1.92 2.98
C TYR A 464 -22.04 -0.65 2.54
N VAL A 465 -22.75 -0.70 1.41
CA VAL A 465 -23.57 0.42 0.94
C VAL A 465 -24.85 0.45 1.78
N SER A 466 -24.99 1.52 2.54
CA SER A 466 -26.21 1.80 3.30
C SER A 466 -26.48 3.30 3.33
N THR A 467 -27.74 3.66 3.54
CA THR A 467 -28.18 5.05 3.69
C THR A 467 -27.94 5.60 5.11
N ASP A 468 -27.24 4.84 5.97
CA ASP A 468 -26.79 5.32 7.27
C ASP A 468 -25.52 6.18 7.15
N GLU A 469 -25.15 6.83 8.26
CA GLU A 469 -24.00 7.74 8.30
C GLU A 469 -22.67 7.04 7.92
N LYS A 470 -22.48 5.79 8.32
CA LYS A 470 -21.26 5.02 8.02
C LYS A 470 -21.24 4.62 6.54
N GLY A 471 -22.38 4.19 6.00
CA GLY A 471 -22.56 3.85 4.60
C GLY A 471 -22.29 5.04 3.68
N PHE A 472 -22.83 6.22 3.99
CA PHE A 472 -22.57 7.45 3.24
C PHE A 472 -21.07 7.84 3.29
N LYS A 473 -20.45 7.80 4.48
CA LYS A 473 -19.01 8.10 4.63
C LYS A 473 -18.13 7.17 3.82
N LEU A 474 -18.47 5.88 3.82
CA LEU A 474 -17.73 4.89 3.06
C LEU A 474 -17.93 5.11 1.56
N PHE A 475 -19.18 5.29 1.12
CA PHE A 475 -19.53 5.52 -0.28
C PHE A 475 -18.83 6.75 -0.88
N CYS A 476 -18.77 7.87 -0.15
CA CYS A 476 -18.00 9.04 -0.58
C CYS A 476 -16.50 8.74 -0.78
N ARG A 477 -15.92 7.89 0.07
CA ARG A 477 -14.49 7.55 0.04
C ARG A 477 -14.13 6.49 -0.99
N THR A 478 -14.99 5.49 -1.19
CA THR A 478 -14.67 4.29 -1.96
C THR A 478 -15.34 4.26 -3.32
N ALA A 479 -16.52 4.86 -3.48
CA ALA A 479 -17.34 4.64 -4.66
C ALA A 479 -17.31 5.77 -5.69
N LEU A 480 -17.01 7.00 -5.25
CA LEU A 480 -17.16 8.17 -6.12
C LEU A 480 -15.88 8.97 -6.23
N LEU A 481 -15.42 9.61 -5.16
CA LEU A 481 -14.22 10.47 -5.22
C LEU A 481 -12.92 9.67 -5.36
N GLY A 482 -12.92 8.38 -5.00
CA GLY A 482 -11.80 7.48 -5.20
C GLY A 482 -11.60 7.00 -6.65
N HIS A 483 -12.60 7.21 -7.52
CA HIS A 483 -12.57 6.80 -8.93
C HIS A 483 -12.52 7.97 -9.91
N VAL A 484 -12.57 9.21 -9.41
CA VAL A 484 -12.35 10.40 -10.24
C VAL A 484 -10.85 10.49 -10.56
N ASP A 485 -10.56 10.51 -11.86
CA ASP A 485 -9.21 10.59 -12.42
C ASP A 485 -8.96 12.04 -12.85
N MET A 486 -8.23 12.81 -12.02
CA MET A 486 -8.10 14.25 -12.25
C MET A 486 -7.33 14.59 -13.52
N ASP A 487 -6.59 13.64 -14.09
CA ASP A 487 -5.83 13.81 -15.33
C ASP A 487 -6.71 13.70 -16.59
N LYS A 488 -7.94 13.17 -16.48
CA LYS A 488 -8.86 13.05 -17.64
C LYS A 488 -9.53 14.36 -18.05
N CYS A 489 -9.49 15.40 -17.21
CA CYS A 489 -10.16 16.66 -17.52
C CYS A 489 -9.34 17.51 -18.51
N ALA A 490 -9.73 17.49 -19.80
CA ALA A 490 -9.03 18.22 -20.86
C ALA A 490 -9.12 19.76 -20.75
N THR A 491 -10.12 20.30 -20.05
CA THR A 491 -10.32 21.75 -19.89
C THR A 491 -9.89 22.25 -18.52
N HIS A 492 -9.37 23.48 -18.48
CA HIS A 492 -9.00 24.21 -17.27
C HIS A 492 -10.02 25.31 -16.92
N ASN A 493 -11.11 25.43 -17.68
CA ASN A 493 -12.08 26.50 -17.53
C ASN A 493 -13.29 26.06 -16.70
N THR A 494 -13.39 26.58 -15.48
CA THR A 494 -14.53 26.35 -14.56
C THR A 494 -15.87 26.66 -15.21
N THR A 495 -15.94 27.72 -16.02
CA THR A 495 -17.16 28.10 -16.73
C THR A 495 -17.52 26.98 -17.72
N GLU A 496 -16.61 26.58 -18.61
CA GLU A 496 -16.88 25.49 -19.56
C GLU A 496 -17.39 24.19 -18.91
N LEU A 497 -16.81 23.80 -17.77
CA LEU A 497 -17.25 22.63 -16.99
C LEU A 497 -18.69 22.80 -16.48
N ILE A 498 -19.05 23.98 -15.98
CA ILE A 498 -20.43 24.27 -15.57
C ILE A 498 -21.38 24.25 -16.77
N GLY A 499 -20.95 24.74 -17.93
CA GLY A 499 -21.72 24.64 -19.17
C GLY A 499 -22.04 23.19 -19.54
N GLN A 500 -21.09 22.27 -19.36
CA GLN A 500 -21.30 20.84 -19.56
C GLN A 500 -22.29 20.25 -18.54
N ILE A 501 -22.17 20.61 -17.25
CA ILE A 501 -23.13 20.21 -16.21
C ILE A 501 -24.55 20.69 -16.58
N ILE A 502 -24.67 21.92 -17.06
CA ILE A 502 -25.95 22.50 -17.48
C ILE A 502 -26.51 21.73 -18.68
N SER A 503 -25.70 21.50 -19.72
CA SER A 503 -26.13 20.77 -20.91
C SER A 503 -26.62 19.36 -20.61
N ILE A 504 -25.91 18.62 -19.74
CA ILE A 504 -26.35 17.29 -19.28
C ILE A 504 -27.67 17.40 -18.51
N GLY A 505 -27.77 18.35 -17.58
CA GLY A 505 -29.00 18.53 -16.81
C GLY A 505 -30.21 18.87 -17.70
N GLU A 506 -30.05 19.72 -18.71
CA GLU A 506 -31.11 20.03 -19.69
C GLU A 506 -31.53 18.82 -20.52
N ALA A 507 -30.57 18.00 -20.94
CA ALA A 507 -30.84 16.80 -21.73
C ALA A 507 -31.64 15.73 -20.96
N HIS A 508 -31.56 15.72 -19.63
CA HIS A 508 -32.17 14.70 -18.78
C HIS A 508 -33.26 15.21 -17.82
N VAL A 509 -33.55 16.52 -17.83
CA VAL A 509 -34.49 17.15 -16.88
C VAL A 509 -35.91 16.59 -16.98
N GLU A 510 -36.39 16.32 -18.19
CA GLU A 510 -37.75 15.79 -18.41
C GLU A 510 -37.90 14.37 -17.86
N ASP A 511 -36.87 13.52 -18.05
CA ASP A 511 -36.82 12.17 -17.48
C ASP A 511 -36.85 12.23 -15.95
N TRP A 512 -36.03 13.09 -15.35
CA TRP A 512 -35.98 13.27 -13.90
C TRP A 512 -37.30 13.76 -13.31
N LEU A 513 -37.94 14.74 -13.95
CA LEU A 513 -39.24 15.27 -13.50
C LEU A 513 -40.36 14.25 -13.65
N SER A 514 -40.35 13.47 -14.74
CA SER A 514 -41.27 12.35 -14.95
C SER A 514 -41.13 11.32 -13.82
N GLN A 515 -39.89 10.97 -13.47
CA GLN A 515 -39.61 10.04 -12.38
C GLN A 515 -40.12 10.55 -11.03
N VAL A 516 -39.78 11.78 -10.67
CA VAL A 516 -40.21 12.38 -9.39
C VAL A 516 -41.73 12.45 -9.31
N SER A 517 -42.40 12.82 -10.40
CA SER A 517 -43.87 12.89 -10.48
C SER A 517 -44.52 11.51 -10.29
N SER A 518 -43.96 10.48 -10.93
CA SER A 518 -44.46 9.11 -10.81
C SER A 518 -44.28 8.54 -9.40
N LEU A 519 -43.09 8.71 -8.80
CA LEU A 519 -42.83 8.30 -7.41
C LEU A 519 -43.74 9.06 -6.41
N ALA A 520 -44.00 10.34 -6.64
CA ALA A 520 -44.93 11.12 -5.83
C ALA A 520 -46.37 10.63 -5.96
N GLN A 521 -46.78 10.18 -7.16
CA GLN A 521 -48.11 9.64 -7.41
C GLN A 521 -48.31 8.28 -6.73
N GLN A 522 -47.35 7.35 -6.85
CA GLN A 522 -47.36 6.06 -6.14
C GLN A 522 -47.51 6.25 -4.62
N ARG A 523 -46.78 7.22 -4.06
CA ARG A 523 -46.89 7.58 -2.64
C ARG A 523 -48.27 8.10 -2.26
N LYS A 524 -48.90 8.89 -3.13
CA LYS A 524 -50.22 9.48 -2.89
C LYS A 524 -51.34 8.44 -2.93
N THR A 525 -51.23 7.43 -3.80
CA THR A 525 -52.23 6.36 -3.93
C THR A 525 -52.04 5.24 -2.91
N GLY A 526 -50.85 5.13 -2.29
CA GLY A 526 -50.54 4.08 -1.31
C GLY A 526 -50.18 2.73 -1.94
N ASP A 527 -50.23 2.63 -3.28
CA ASP A 527 -49.85 1.44 -4.02
C ASP A 527 -48.32 1.40 -4.21
N GLY A 528 -47.67 0.42 -3.59
CA GLY A 528 -46.29 0.03 -3.90
C GLY A 528 -45.18 1.02 -3.47
N TYR A 529 -45.50 2.14 -2.83
CA TYR A 529 -44.47 3.09 -2.39
C TYR A 529 -43.75 2.64 -1.11
N SER A 530 -42.45 2.40 -1.25
CA SER A 530 -41.48 2.32 -0.15
C SER A 530 -40.51 3.49 -0.31
N PRO A 531 -39.89 4.03 0.76
CA PRO A 531 -38.79 5.00 0.62
C PRO A 531 -37.67 4.53 -0.31
N GLY A 532 -37.60 3.22 -0.59
CA GLY A 532 -36.74 2.58 -1.58
C GLY A 532 -37.42 1.98 -2.82
N SER A 533 -38.61 2.42 -3.22
CA SER A 533 -39.18 1.97 -4.50
C SER A 533 -38.45 2.63 -5.67
N SER A 534 -37.80 1.83 -6.52
CA SER A 534 -37.47 2.24 -7.89
C SER A 534 -38.75 2.17 -8.73
N LEU A 535 -38.90 3.06 -9.72
CA LEU A 535 -39.96 2.90 -10.72
C LEU A 535 -39.77 1.58 -11.49
N ASP A 536 -40.85 1.07 -12.09
CA ASP A 536 -40.81 0.11 -13.20
C ASP A 536 -40.14 0.77 -14.42
N ALA A 537 -38.87 1.11 -14.28
CA ALA A 537 -37.98 1.52 -15.34
C ALA A 537 -37.23 0.27 -15.82
N SER A 538 -36.99 0.15 -17.13
CA SER A 538 -36.12 -0.91 -17.62
C SER A 538 -34.74 -0.79 -16.98
N ASP A 539 -34.06 -1.93 -16.79
CA ASP A 539 -32.69 -1.94 -16.25
C ASP A 539 -31.77 -0.99 -17.02
N GLU A 540 -31.96 -0.88 -18.34
CA GLU A 540 -31.24 0.05 -19.20
C GLU A 540 -31.45 1.52 -18.81
N ALA A 541 -32.68 1.92 -18.47
CA ALA A 541 -32.95 3.29 -18.04
C ALA A 541 -32.28 3.60 -16.69
N ILE A 542 -32.20 2.61 -15.79
CA ILE A 542 -31.49 2.75 -14.50
C ILE A 542 -29.98 2.86 -14.74
N ARG A 543 -29.40 2.03 -15.62
CA ARG A 543 -27.97 2.09 -16.00
C ARG A 543 -27.58 3.46 -16.56
N VAL A 544 -28.36 3.96 -17.51
CA VAL A 544 -28.13 5.27 -18.13
C VAL A 544 -28.18 6.37 -17.06
N ARG A 545 -29.15 6.32 -16.16
CA ARG A 545 -29.30 7.31 -15.10
C ARG A 545 -28.12 7.33 -14.13
N ILE A 546 -27.70 6.17 -13.65
CA ILE A 546 -26.52 6.01 -12.78
C ILE A 546 -25.28 6.61 -13.47
N SER A 547 -25.06 6.25 -14.74
CA SER A 547 -23.92 6.75 -15.52
C SER A 547 -23.95 8.27 -15.70
N VAL A 548 -25.13 8.85 -15.96
CA VAL A 548 -25.32 10.30 -16.11
C VAL A 548 -25.06 11.04 -14.80
N LEU A 549 -25.61 10.55 -13.69
CA LEU A 549 -25.41 11.15 -12.37
C LEU A 549 -23.94 11.12 -11.97
N TYR A 550 -23.25 9.99 -12.17
CA TYR A 550 -21.81 9.89 -11.94
C TYR A 550 -21.01 10.85 -12.81
N LYS A 551 -21.35 10.97 -14.11
CA LYS A 551 -20.66 11.92 -14.99
C LYS A 551 -20.83 13.36 -14.51
N MET A 552 -22.00 13.72 -13.99
CA MET A 552 -22.20 15.04 -13.37
C MET A 552 -21.40 15.22 -12.09
N ILE A 553 -21.27 14.20 -11.24
CA ILE A 553 -20.40 14.24 -10.06
C ILE A 553 -18.96 14.48 -10.47
N GLU A 554 -18.45 13.75 -11.45
CA GLU A 554 -17.10 13.92 -11.99
C GLU A 554 -16.85 15.36 -12.47
N LEU A 555 -17.80 15.92 -13.24
CA LEU A 555 -17.72 17.31 -13.70
C LEU A 555 -17.80 18.32 -12.54
N CYS A 556 -18.61 18.05 -11.51
CA CYS A 556 -18.64 18.88 -10.31
C CYS A 556 -17.28 18.88 -9.61
N VAL A 557 -16.63 17.73 -9.46
CA VAL A 557 -15.30 17.63 -8.83
C VAL A 557 -14.27 18.44 -9.61
N TYR A 558 -14.23 18.31 -10.94
CA TYR A 558 -13.36 19.13 -11.77
C TYR A 558 -13.67 20.62 -11.63
N ALA A 559 -14.95 21.02 -11.68
CA ALA A 559 -15.34 22.42 -11.55
C ALA A 559 -14.96 23.00 -10.19
N ILE A 560 -15.08 22.21 -9.12
CA ILE A 560 -14.71 22.63 -7.76
C ILE A 560 -13.19 22.73 -7.62
N GLU A 561 -12.41 21.81 -8.18
CA GLU A 561 -10.94 21.90 -8.17
C GLU A 561 -10.47 23.15 -8.89
N ARG A 562 -10.99 23.40 -10.10
CA ARG A 562 -10.64 24.59 -10.87
C ARG A 562 -11.07 25.87 -10.16
N HIS A 563 -12.25 25.87 -9.53
CA HIS A 563 -12.71 26.98 -8.71
C HIS A 563 -11.79 27.20 -7.50
N ALA A 564 -11.41 26.15 -6.77
CA ALA A 564 -10.52 26.25 -5.61
C ALA A 564 -9.12 26.75 -5.99
N SER A 565 -8.62 26.32 -7.14
CA SER A 565 -7.37 26.81 -7.73
C SER A 565 -7.47 28.29 -8.15
N GLN A 566 -8.61 28.73 -8.68
CA GLN A 566 -8.83 30.11 -9.12
C GLN A 566 -9.17 31.08 -7.97
N TYR A 567 -9.87 30.60 -6.95
CA TYR A 567 -10.40 31.37 -5.82
C TYR A 567 -10.09 30.66 -4.48
N PRO A 568 -8.82 30.61 -4.07
CA PRO A 568 -8.39 29.84 -2.89
C PRO A 568 -9.02 30.32 -1.58
N GLU A 569 -9.33 31.61 -1.45
CA GLU A 569 -9.99 32.15 -0.26
C GLU A 569 -11.47 31.74 -0.15
N SER A 570 -12.16 31.56 -1.30
CA SER A 570 -13.51 30.99 -1.35
C SER A 570 -13.49 29.53 -0.86
N TRP A 571 -12.57 28.74 -1.39
CA TRP A 571 -12.36 27.36 -0.95
C TRP A 571 -12.04 27.25 0.53
N LYS A 572 -11.14 28.09 1.04
CA LYS A 572 -10.74 28.11 2.44
C LYS A 572 -11.89 28.50 3.37
N ARG A 573 -12.75 29.46 2.99
CA ARG A 573 -13.95 29.80 3.76
C ARG A 573 -14.89 28.60 3.87
N PHE A 574 -15.14 27.92 2.75
CA PHE A 574 -15.98 26.73 2.71
C PHE A 574 -15.43 25.60 3.60
N THR A 575 -14.16 25.23 3.45
CA THR A 575 -13.55 24.15 4.22
C THR A 575 -13.43 24.46 5.71
N ASN A 576 -13.20 25.73 6.10
CA ASN A 576 -13.25 26.15 7.50
C ASN A 576 -14.65 26.06 8.09
N GLN A 577 -15.69 26.39 7.31
CA GLN A 577 -17.08 26.31 7.75
C GLN A 577 -17.56 24.86 7.93
N HIS A 578 -17.06 23.94 7.11
CA HIS A 578 -17.59 22.58 7.00
C HIS A 578 -16.55 21.46 7.10
N GLY A 579 -15.37 21.65 7.71
CA GLY A 579 -14.40 20.54 7.75
C GLY A 579 -13.06 20.75 8.46
N LEU A 580 -12.66 21.99 8.76
CA LEU A 580 -11.36 22.25 9.38
C LEU A 580 -11.47 23.31 10.49
N HIS A 581 -11.83 22.88 11.71
CA HIS A 581 -11.20 23.50 12.87
C HIS A 581 -9.75 23.01 12.91
N ILE A 582 -8.87 23.70 12.19
CA ILE A 582 -7.45 23.66 12.55
C ILE A 582 -7.39 24.35 13.92
N ASP A 583 -7.26 23.56 15.00
CA ASP A 583 -6.76 24.10 16.26
C ASP A 583 -5.37 24.67 15.96
N PRO A 584 -5.11 25.99 16.18
CA PRO A 584 -3.79 26.56 15.98
C PRO A 584 -2.82 26.21 17.12
N ARG A 585 -2.92 24.99 17.69
CA ARG A 585 -2.08 24.49 18.78
C ARG A 585 -1.25 23.29 18.38
#